data_AF-A0A2D4KA78-F1
#
_entry.id   AF-A0A2D4KA78-F1
#
_cell.length_a   1.000
_cell.length_b   1.000
_cell.length_c   1.000
_cell.angle_alpha   90.00
_cell.angle_beta   90.00
_cell.angle_gamma   90.00
#
_symmetry.space_group_name_H-M   'P 1'
#
loop_
_entity.id
_entity.type
_entity.pdbx_description
1 polymer ?
#
loop_
_entity_poly.entity_id
_entity_poly.type
_entity_poly.pdbx_seq_one_letter_code
_entity_poly.pdbx_strand_id
1 'polypeptide(L)'
;CILVYVLGSMTILPTILFLIIQVLKDTAVKTVGNQVLPPVSAALQGLKNIVTLPMTMNENIHKQWTNLIRSTLASILEYSQPEASKPTLDEVSMLTAITLFLWSASTEIIGVQALQNGCINRFKTALNSSDPWVQAKCYHLLLSIFQHTNRALSTPYIHSLAPIMVEKLKGVEKNRPNNKTELLAIQEGIKVLETLVALGEEQNRVQLLALLVPTLISYLLNENAFSSASLVSKELHEFALQDLTRIGPLYPLAFKTVMGAAPELKARLETAVRASQASKAKAAARQPPQYIPRQQLNLKLAFSDSCWNNHKTLIKKYIIPSVLLYISFSISHYLSTGSALAIYVSRGLLHYGLKSAHCKKM
;
A
#
# COMPACT_ATOMS: atom_id res chain seq x y z
N CYS A 1 5.41 42.04 -16.03
CA CYS A 1 4.93 41.87 -14.65
C CYS A 1 4.99 40.43 -14.13
N ILE A 2 4.47 39.42 -14.84
CA ILE A 2 4.53 38.01 -14.40
C ILE A 2 5.98 37.53 -14.18
N LEU A 3 6.91 37.86 -15.09
CA LEU A 3 8.32 37.48 -14.94
C LEU A 3 9.01 38.07 -13.69
N VAL A 4 8.62 39.30 -13.28
CA VAL A 4 9.16 39.97 -12.08
C VAL A 4 8.59 39.35 -10.79
N TYR A 5 7.32 38.94 -10.81
CA TYR A 5 6.70 38.19 -9.71
C TYR A 5 7.35 36.81 -9.53
N VAL A 6 7.63 36.09 -10.63
CA VAL A 6 8.28 34.78 -10.57
C VAL A 6 9.75 34.90 -10.10
N LEU A 7 10.50 35.90 -10.57
CA LEU A 7 11.88 36.13 -10.11
C LEU A 7 11.94 36.53 -8.62
N GLY A 8 11.04 37.39 -8.15
CA GLY A 8 10.92 37.75 -6.73
C GLY A 8 10.47 36.58 -5.84
N SER A 9 9.70 35.64 -6.39
CA SER A 9 9.30 34.44 -5.67
C SER A 9 10.47 33.49 -5.40
N MET A 10 11.40 33.32 -6.36
CA MET A 10 12.58 32.44 -6.21
C MET A 10 13.63 32.98 -5.23
N THR A 11 13.63 34.28 -4.92
CA THR A 11 14.50 34.86 -3.90
C THR A 11 14.01 34.59 -2.48
N ILE A 12 12.70 34.57 -2.25
CA ILE A 12 12.12 34.46 -0.89
C ILE A 12 11.77 33.01 -0.56
N LEU A 13 11.44 32.20 -1.56
CA LEU A 13 10.99 30.83 -1.35
C LEU A 13 11.99 29.93 -0.61
N PRO A 14 13.32 29.98 -0.89
CA PRO A 14 14.29 29.21 -0.12
C PRO A 14 14.23 29.52 1.37
N THR A 15 14.06 30.79 1.74
CA THR A 15 13.92 31.23 3.13
C THR A 15 12.63 30.70 3.76
N ILE A 16 11.51 30.78 3.05
CA ILE A 16 10.22 30.27 3.54
C ILE A 16 10.31 28.75 3.76
N LEU A 17 10.82 28.00 2.79
CA LEU A 17 10.98 26.55 2.91
C LEU A 17 11.92 26.19 4.05
N PHE A 18 13.04 26.91 4.21
CA PHE A 18 13.94 26.70 5.33
C PHE A 18 13.23 26.88 6.67
N LEU A 19 12.47 27.97 6.86
CA LEU A 19 11.71 28.22 8.09
C LEU A 19 10.68 27.12 8.35
N ILE A 20 9.95 26.69 7.33
CA ILE A 20 8.96 25.63 7.46
C ILE A 20 9.62 24.29 7.85
N ILE A 21 10.75 23.93 7.24
CA ILE A 21 11.47 22.70 7.61
C ILE A 21 12.04 22.83 9.03
N GLN A 22 12.57 23.98 9.44
CA GLN A 22 13.04 24.15 10.83
C GLN A 22 11.89 23.99 11.83
N VAL A 23 10.73 24.58 11.56
CA VAL A 23 9.53 24.35 12.39
C VAL A 23 9.18 22.87 12.43
N LEU A 24 9.19 22.18 11.29
CA LEU A 24 8.92 20.74 11.24
C LEU A 24 9.94 19.96 12.09
N LYS A 25 11.23 20.25 11.94
CA LYS A 25 12.32 19.61 12.69
C LYS A 25 12.21 19.86 14.20
N ASP A 26 11.89 21.07 14.63
CA ASP A 26 11.91 21.44 16.04
C ASP A 26 10.61 21.06 16.77
N THR A 27 9.50 20.94 16.03
CA THR A 27 8.17 20.69 16.62
C THR A 27 7.60 19.31 16.34
N ALA A 28 8.10 18.56 15.36
CA ALA A 28 7.65 17.19 15.09
C ALA A 28 8.28 16.20 16.09
N VAL A 29 8.07 16.41 17.38
CA VAL A 29 8.51 15.53 18.45
C VAL A 29 7.46 14.45 18.68
N LYS A 30 7.87 13.21 18.95
CA LYS A 30 6.94 12.11 19.25
C LYS A 30 6.11 12.43 20.51
N THR A 31 4.79 12.58 20.35
CA THR A 31 3.86 12.87 21.45
C THR A 31 3.20 11.60 22.01
N VAL A 32 2.86 11.63 23.30
CA VAL A 32 2.07 10.56 23.92
C VAL A 32 0.65 10.61 23.35
N GLY A 33 0.26 9.59 22.58
CA GLY A 33 -1.05 9.51 21.94
C GLY A 33 -1.07 9.79 20.44
N ASN A 34 0.09 9.90 19.78
CA ASN A 34 0.21 9.99 18.32
C ASN A 34 -0.55 11.18 17.69
N GLN A 35 -0.74 12.26 18.45
CA GLN A 35 -1.37 13.48 17.95
C GLN A 35 -0.35 14.36 17.26
N VAL A 36 -0.68 14.81 16.05
CA VAL A 36 0.11 15.78 15.30
C VAL A 36 -0.10 17.15 15.94
N LEU A 37 0.97 17.78 16.42
CA LEU A 37 0.89 19.10 17.02
C LEU A 37 0.45 20.15 15.99
N PRO A 38 -0.31 21.19 16.38
CA PRO A 38 -0.76 22.23 15.45
C PRO A 38 0.36 22.88 14.61
N PRO A 39 1.56 23.18 15.17
CA PRO A 39 2.67 23.71 14.37
C PRO A 39 3.14 22.75 13.26
N VAL A 40 3.15 21.45 13.54
CA VAL A 40 3.53 20.40 12.57
C VAL A 40 2.51 20.34 11.44
N SER A 41 1.21 20.37 11.78
CA SER A 41 0.14 20.41 10.78
C SER A 41 0.24 21.65 9.89
N ALA A 42 0.45 22.83 10.49
CA ALA A 42 0.64 24.08 9.76
C ALA A 42 1.88 24.04 8.84
N ALA A 43 2.99 23.49 9.32
CA ALA A 43 4.21 23.31 8.53
C ALA A 43 3.98 22.38 7.33
N LEU A 44 3.32 21.22 7.54
CA LEU A 44 2.98 20.29 6.45
C LEU A 44 2.05 20.92 5.41
N GLN A 45 1.07 21.72 5.83
CA GLN A 45 0.21 22.46 4.90
C GLN A 45 0.99 23.55 4.14
N GLY A 46 1.88 24.26 4.82
CA GLY A 46 2.78 25.23 4.18
C GLY A 46 3.67 24.58 3.13
N LEU A 47 4.28 23.43 3.44
CA LEU A 47 5.05 22.63 2.48
C LEU A 47 4.18 22.25 1.29
N LYS A 48 3.00 21.65 1.53
CA LYS A 48 2.06 21.23 0.49
C LYS A 48 1.74 22.38 -0.47
N ASN A 49 1.34 23.53 0.08
CA ASN A 49 0.97 24.69 -0.73
C ASN A 49 2.12 25.14 -1.64
N ILE A 50 3.33 25.19 -1.10
CA ILE A 50 4.52 25.57 -1.86
C ILE A 50 4.80 24.57 -2.97
N VAL A 51 4.90 23.27 -2.66
CA VAL A 51 5.27 22.25 -3.67
C VAL A 51 4.20 22.07 -4.75
N THR A 52 2.98 22.54 -4.53
CA THR A 52 1.89 22.54 -5.52
C THR A 52 1.74 23.85 -6.30
N LEU A 53 2.61 24.84 -6.09
CA LEU A 53 2.50 26.15 -6.75
C LEU A 53 2.56 26.00 -8.28
N PRO A 54 1.54 26.49 -9.01
CA PRO A 54 1.57 26.52 -10.46
C PRO A 54 2.50 27.65 -10.90
N MET A 55 3.78 27.34 -11.13
CA MET A 55 4.72 28.35 -11.60
C MET A 55 4.88 28.30 -13.11
N THR A 56 4.92 29.48 -13.73
CA THR A 56 5.32 29.65 -15.12
C THR A 56 6.84 29.63 -15.19
N MET A 57 7.41 28.46 -15.50
CA MET A 57 8.85 28.24 -15.43
C MET A 57 9.51 28.46 -16.79
N ASN A 58 10.41 29.44 -16.89
CA ASN A 58 11.45 29.39 -17.92
C ASN A 58 12.53 28.36 -17.50
N GLU A 59 13.40 27.94 -18.41
CA GLU A 59 14.37 26.86 -18.12
C GLU A 59 15.28 27.15 -16.92
N ASN A 60 15.71 28.40 -16.76
CA ASN A 60 16.58 28.79 -15.64
C ASN A 60 15.87 28.72 -14.28
N ILE A 61 14.63 29.23 -14.22
CA ILE A 61 13.79 29.20 -13.02
C ILE A 61 13.39 27.75 -12.69
N HIS A 62 13.09 26.93 -13.70
CA HIS A 62 12.81 25.50 -13.53
C HIS A 62 13.99 24.76 -12.88
N LYS A 63 15.23 25.07 -13.30
CA LYS A 63 16.43 24.48 -12.73
C LYS A 63 16.64 24.89 -11.27
N GLN A 64 16.44 26.17 -10.95
CA GLN A 64 16.52 26.66 -9.57
C GLN A 64 15.44 26.02 -8.67
N TRP A 65 14.20 25.93 -9.15
CA TRP A 65 13.11 25.24 -8.49
C TRP A 65 13.41 23.77 -8.24
N THR A 66 13.89 23.06 -9.26
CA THR A 66 14.27 21.64 -9.16
C THR A 66 15.34 21.44 -8.09
N ASN A 67 16.37 22.29 -8.08
CA ASN A 67 17.43 22.24 -7.07
C ASN A 67 16.88 22.53 -5.67
N LEU A 68 16.02 23.54 -5.54
CA LEU A 68 15.39 23.89 -4.26
C LEU A 68 14.58 22.72 -3.70
N ILE A 69 13.67 22.15 -4.50
CA ILE A 69 12.86 20.98 -4.11
C ILE A 69 13.74 19.80 -3.68
N ARG A 70 14.79 19.48 -4.45
CA ARG A 70 15.72 18.39 -4.16
C ARG A 70 16.49 18.63 -2.85
N SER A 71 17.00 19.85 -2.65
CA SER A 71 17.74 20.22 -1.43
C SER A 71 16.82 20.22 -0.21
N THR A 72 15.61 20.74 -0.32
CA THR A 72 14.59 20.72 0.73
C THR A 72 14.22 19.29 1.13
N LEU A 73 14.00 18.39 0.16
CA LEU A 73 13.77 16.98 0.44
C LEU A 73 14.99 16.31 1.09
N ALA A 74 16.21 16.63 0.63
CA ALA A 74 17.44 16.12 1.23
C ALA A 74 17.55 16.51 2.71
N SER A 75 17.27 17.76 3.06
CA SER A 75 17.28 18.22 4.46
C SER A 75 16.21 17.53 5.30
N ILE A 76 15.00 17.31 4.78
CA ILE A 76 13.96 16.54 5.47
C ILE A 76 14.43 15.10 5.73
N LEU A 77 15.07 14.46 4.73
CA LEU A 77 15.62 13.12 4.88
C LEU A 77 16.74 13.06 5.91
N GLU A 78 17.64 14.06 5.92
CA GLU A 78 18.71 14.19 6.91
C GLU A 78 18.15 14.34 8.32
N TYR A 79 17.21 15.29 8.54
CA TYR A 79 16.60 15.51 9.85
C TYR A 79 15.79 14.32 10.35
N SER A 80 15.22 13.54 9.43
CA SER A 80 14.47 12.35 9.83
C SER A 80 15.35 11.28 10.47
N GLN A 81 16.67 11.27 10.23
CA GLN A 81 17.57 10.23 10.71
C GLN A 81 17.62 10.21 12.25
N PRO A 82 17.55 9.03 12.88
CA PRO A 82 17.66 8.92 14.33
C PRO A 82 19.09 9.30 14.76
N GLU A 83 19.21 10.39 15.52
CA GLU A 83 20.46 10.81 16.16
C GLU A 83 20.38 10.58 17.67
N ALA A 84 21.42 9.98 18.27
CA ALA A 84 21.44 9.62 19.69
C ALA A 84 21.35 10.82 20.65
N SER A 85 21.68 12.03 20.20
CA SER A 85 21.74 13.26 21.00
C SER A 85 20.51 14.16 20.86
N LYS A 86 19.52 13.80 20.02
CA LYS A 86 18.36 14.64 19.72
C LYS A 86 17.04 13.94 20.09
N PRO A 87 15.97 14.69 20.42
CA PRO A 87 14.66 14.11 20.61
C PRO A 87 14.21 13.36 19.35
N THR A 88 13.60 12.19 19.55
CA THR A 88 13.11 11.37 18.44
C THR A 88 11.97 12.09 17.73
N LEU A 89 12.17 12.36 16.44
CA LEU A 89 11.12 12.98 15.62
C LEU A 89 9.97 12.00 15.39
N ASP A 90 8.77 12.55 15.23
CA ASP A 90 7.58 11.81 14.85
C ASP A 90 7.74 11.27 13.43
N GLU A 91 7.93 9.96 13.34
CA GLU A 91 8.16 9.25 12.08
C GLU A 91 7.01 9.46 11.09
N VAL A 92 5.77 9.54 11.56
CA VAL A 92 4.58 9.72 10.71
C VAL A 92 4.59 11.09 10.04
N SER A 93 4.92 12.16 10.78
CA SER A 93 5.03 13.51 10.24
C SER A 93 6.14 13.62 9.20
N MET A 94 7.30 13.00 9.45
CA MET A 94 8.42 12.99 8.51
C MET A 94 8.08 12.22 7.22
N LEU A 95 7.45 11.04 7.33
CA LEU A 95 6.97 10.29 6.17
C LEU A 95 5.90 11.04 5.38
N THR A 96 5.03 11.78 6.08
CA THR A 96 4.00 12.61 5.44
C THR A 96 4.65 13.72 4.62
N ALA A 97 5.65 14.42 5.19
CA ALA A 97 6.42 15.42 4.46
C ALA A 97 7.08 14.82 3.21
N ILE A 98 7.79 13.69 3.34
CA ILE A 98 8.40 12.99 2.19
C ILE A 98 7.35 12.64 1.13
N THR A 99 6.20 12.12 1.54
CA THR A 99 5.11 11.73 0.62
C THR A 99 4.57 12.94 -0.15
N LEU A 100 4.43 14.10 0.48
CA LEU A 100 4.01 15.34 -0.19
C LEU A 100 4.96 15.73 -1.32
N PHE A 101 6.28 15.61 -1.10
CA PHE A 101 7.27 15.86 -2.15
C PHE A 101 7.17 14.85 -3.28
N LEU A 102 7.09 13.55 -2.95
CA LEU A 102 6.97 12.50 -3.95
C LEU A 102 5.70 12.64 -4.78
N TRP A 103 4.60 13.07 -4.19
CA TRP A 103 3.32 13.25 -4.88
C TRP A 103 3.28 14.53 -5.72
N SER A 104 3.66 15.67 -5.14
CA SER A 104 3.45 16.98 -5.76
C SER A 104 4.59 17.42 -6.69
N ALA A 105 5.83 16.97 -6.43
CA ALA A 105 7.03 17.36 -7.18
C ALA A 105 7.77 16.12 -7.72
N SER A 106 7.01 15.12 -8.19
CA SER A 106 7.56 13.84 -8.67
C SER A 106 8.54 14.02 -9.83
N THR A 107 8.25 14.95 -10.75
CA THR A 107 9.06 15.24 -11.94
C THR A 107 10.44 15.77 -11.61
N GLU A 108 10.55 16.49 -10.50
CA GLU A 108 11.77 17.08 -10.00
C GLU A 108 12.62 16.03 -9.29
N ILE A 109 12.01 15.02 -8.67
CA ILE A 109 12.71 14.03 -7.83
C ILE A 109 13.17 12.81 -8.65
N ILE A 110 12.39 12.40 -9.66
CA ILE A 110 12.75 11.26 -10.52
C ILE A 110 14.14 11.46 -11.13
N GLY A 111 14.93 10.38 -11.14
CA GLY A 111 16.29 10.37 -11.69
C GLY A 111 17.40 10.65 -10.66
N VAL A 112 17.06 11.10 -9.44
CA VAL A 112 18.05 11.30 -8.37
C VAL A 112 18.07 10.10 -7.43
N GLN A 113 18.98 9.15 -7.70
CA GLN A 113 19.06 7.88 -6.94
C GLN A 113 19.28 8.07 -5.44
N ALA A 114 20.11 9.04 -5.03
CA ALA A 114 20.37 9.29 -3.61
C ALA A 114 19.09 9.66 -2.83
N LEU A 115 18.26 10.54 -3.40
CA LEU A 115 16.98 10.94 -2.79
C LEU A 115 15.98 9.78 -2.79
N GLN A 116 15.87 9.07 -3.91
CA GLN A 116 15.00 7.91 -4.03
C GLN A 116 15.35 6.83 -2.98
N ASN A 117 16.63 6.48 -2.86
CA ASN A 117 17.10 5.50 -1.89
C ASN A 117 16.87 5.99 -0.45
N GLY A 118 17.12 7.28 -0.19
CA GLY A 118 16.81 7.91 1.10
C GLY A 118 15.33 7.72 1.46
N CYS A 119 14.41 8.12 0.58
CA CYS A 119 12.96 7.96 0.79
C CYS A 119 12.57 6.49 0.98
N ILE A 120 13.05 5.58 0.12
CA ILE A 120 12.75 4.15 0.22
C ILE A 120 13.22 3.60 1.57
N ASN A 121 14.42 3.95 2.02
CA ASN A 121 14.95 3.50 3.30
C ASN A 121 14.10 4.02 4.47
N ARG A 122 13.59 5.26 4.40
CA ARG A 122 12.65 5.78 5.41
C ARG A 122 11.37 4.94 5.50
N PHE A 123 10.76 4.62 4.37
CA PHE A 123 9.59 3.74 4.35
C PHE A 123 9.90 2.33 4.83
N LYS A 124 11.07 1.77 4.47
CA LYS A 124 11.52 0.46 4.98
C LYS A 124 11.62 0.45 6.50
N THR A 125 12.25 1.46 7.09
CA THR A 125 12.36 1.58 8.55
C THR A 125 10.97 1.68 9.19
N ALA A 126 10.08 2.49 8.64
CA ALA A 126 8.73 2.66 9.17
C ALA A 126 7.87 1.38 9.07
N LEU A 127 7.98 0.62 7.96
CA LEU A 127 7.35 -0.69 7.84
C LEU A 127 7.85 -1.66 8.92
N ASN A 128 9.15 -1.57 9.26
CA ASN A 128 9.79 -2.41 10.26
C ASN A 128 9.69 -1.88 11.70
N SER A 129 9.04 -0.73 11.91
CA SER A 129 8.83 -0.15 13.23
C SER A 129 8.06 -1.10 14.15
N SER A 130 8.37 -1.11 15.45
CA SER A 130 7.61 -1.87 16.44
C SER A 130 6.26 -1.25 16.76
N ASP A 131 6.06 0.02 16.38
CA ASP A 131 4.84 0.79 16.63
C ASP A 131 3.78 0.50 15.54
N PRO A 132 2.65 -0.16 15.87
CA PRO A 132 1.62 -0.49 14.88
C PRO A 132 0.98 0.76 14.26
N TRP A 133 0.96 1.90 14.97
CA TRP A 133 0.44 3.14 14.42
C TRP A 133 1.30 3.67 13.28
N VAL A 134 2.63 3.65 13.46
CA VAL A 134 3.58 4.03 12.41
C VAL A 134 3.41 3.12 11.20
N GLN A 135 3.29 1.81 11.41
CA GLN A 135 3.06 0.87 10.32
C GLN A 135 1.77 1.19 9.55
N ALA A 136 0.65 1.41 10.25
CA ALA A 136 -0.63 1.75 9.64
C ALA A 136 -0.55 3.01 8.76
N LYS A 137 0.09 4.07 9.28
CA LYS A 137 0.30 5.31 8.53
C LYS A 137 1.27 5.15 7.38
N CYS A 138 2.31 4.33 7.55
CA CYS A 138 3.24 3.97 6.49
C CYS A 138 2.50 3.29 5.31
N TYR A 139 1.66 2.29 5.58
CA TYR A 139 0.83 1.65 4.55
C TYR A 139 -0.06 2.66 3.82
N HIS A 140 -0.74 3.53 4.56
CA HIS A 140 -1.60 4.56 3.99
C HIS A 140 -0.84 5.53 3.06
N LEU A 141 0.35 5.97 3.46
CA LEU A 141 1.18 6.83 2.63
C LEU A 141 1.72 6.09 1.39
N LEU A 142 2.12 4.83 1.54
CA LEU A 142 2.56 3.99 0.42
C LEU A 142 1.46 3.75 -0.60
N LEU A 143 0.21 3.60 -0.14
CA LEU A 143 -0.95 3.51 -1.02
C LEU A 143 -0.98 4.68 -2.01
N SER A 144 -0.81 5.92 -1.53
CA SER A 144 -0.79 7.11 -2.38
C SER A 144 0.37 7.08 -3.37
N ILE A 145 1.59 6.72 -2.94
CA ILE A 145 2.76 6.64 -3.82
C ILE A 145 2.55 5.59 -4.91
N PHE A 146 1.95 4.44 -4.58
CA PHE A 146 1.71 3.36 -5.53
C PHE A 146 0.62 3.71 -6.55
N GLN A 147 -0.38 4.49 -6.14
CA GLN A 147 -1.43 4.99 -7.01
C GLN A 147 -1.00 6.17 -7.89
N HIS A 148 0.19 6.73 -7.66
CA HIS A 148 0.69 7.87 -8.43
C HIS A 148 0.70 7.58 -9.93
N THR A 149 0.21 8.54 -10.73
CA THR A 149 0.02 8.39 -12.18
C THR A 149 1.33 8.17 -12.93
N ASN A 150 2.42 8.82 -12.47
CA ASN A 150 3.75 8.62 -13.00
C ASN A 150 4.37 7.29 -12.48
N ARG A 151 4.57 6.33 -13.39
CA ARG A 151 5.14 5.01 -13.08
C ARG A 151 6.65 5.02 -12.86
N ALA A 152 7.37 5.98 -13.43
CA ALA A 152 8.80 6.14 -13.14
C ALA A 152 9.05 6.45 -11.66
N LEU A 153 8.09 7.08 -10.98
CA LEU A 153 8.10 7.24 -9.52
C LEU A 153 7.67 5.95 -8.82
N SER A 154 6.47 5.43 -9.08
CA SER A 154 5.86 4.39 -8.24
C SER A 154 6.56 3.02 -8.34
N THR A 155 7.03 2.62 -9.52
CA THR A 155 7.67 1.32 -9.77
C THR A 155 8.81 0.99 -8.79
N PRO A 156 9.86 1.82 -8.62
CA PRO A 156 10.96 1.50 -7.70
C PRO A 156 10.54 1.37 -6.23
N TYR A 157 9.51 2.10 -5.79
CA TYR A 157 8.96 1.97 -4.44
C TYR A 157 8.17 0.66 -4.30
N ILE A 158 7.36 0.30 -5.29
CA ILE A 158 6.65 -0.99 -5.32
C ILE A 158 7.66 -2.14 -5.23
N HIS A 159 8.69 -2.15 -6.09
CA HIS A 159 9.71 -3.20 -6.08
C HIS A 159 10.44 -3.33 -4.74
N SER A 160 10.75 -2.20 -4.10
CA SER A 160 11.56 -2.19 -2.88
C SER A 160 10.77 -2.46 -1.61
N LEU A 161 9.47 -2.16 -1.60
CA LEU A 161 8.64 -2.13 -0.39
C LEU A 161 7.54 -3.19 -0.39
N ALA A 162 6.96 -3.54 -1.55
CA ALA A 162 5.90 -4.55 -1.62
C ALA A 162 6.32 -5.91 -1.02
N PRO A 163 7.54 -6.45 -1.26
CA PRO A 163 7.97 -7.70 -0.66
C PRO A 163 7.95 -7.69 0.88
N ILE A 164 8.41 -6.59 1.49
CA ILE A 164 8.46 -6.41 2.94
C ILE A 164 7.05 -6.39 3.53
N MET A 165 6.13 -5.67 2.88
CA MET A 165 4.73 -5.59 3.29
C MET A 165 4.04 -6.96 3.23
N VAL A 166 4.27 -7.69 2.14
CA VAL A 166 3.72 -9.04 1.93
C VAL A 166 4.22 -10.00 3.00
N GLU A 167 5.52 -9.98 3.32
CA GLU A 167 6.10 -10.81 4.36
C GLU A 167 5.46 -10.53 5.73
N LYS A 168 5.29 -9.25 6.07
CA LYS A 168 4.62 -8.84 7.32
C LYS A 168 3.18 -9.30 7.39
N LEU A 169 2.40 -9.11 6.32
CA LEU A 169 1.00 -9.53 6.25
C LEU A 169 0.88 -11.05 6.36
N LYS A 170 1.75 -11.81 5.70
CA LYS A 170 1.79 -13.28 5.88
C LYS A 170 2.11 -13.70 7.30
N GLY A 171 2.95 -12.95 8.02
CA GLY A 171 3.30 -13.21 9.41
C GLY A 171 2.13 -13.13 10.40
N VAL A 172 1.03 -12.47 10.03
CA VAL A 172 -0.16 -12.28 10.89
C VAL A 172 -0.85 -13.59 11.24
N GLU A 173 -0.76 -14.63 10.41
CA GLU A 173 -1.31 -15.94 10.75
C GLU A 173 -0.71 -16.49 12.05
N LYS A 174 0.60 -16.30 12.24
CA LYS A 174 1.34 -16.72 13.44
C LYS A 174 1.18 -15.73 14.58
N ASN A 175 1.18 -14.43 14.26
CA ASN A 175 1.12 -13.34 15.22
C ASN A 175 -0.16 -12.52 15.00
N ARG A 176 -1.29 -13.07 15.46
CA ARG A 176 -2.59 -12.42 15.30
C ARG A 176 -2.65 -11.12 16.11
N PRO A 177 -3.43 -10.11 15.66
CA PRO A 177 -3.51 -8.83 16.32
C PRO A 177 -4.14 -8.93 17.72
N ASN A 178 -3.53 -8.25 18.68
CA ASN A 178 -3.99 -8.19 20.07
C ASN A 178 -4.77 -6.91 20.39
N ASN A 179 -4.59 -5.86 19.59
CA ASN A 179 -5.25 -4.57 19.77
C ASN A 179 -5.76 -4.00 18.44
N LYS A 180 -6.61 -2.97 18.53
CA LYS A 180 -7.22 -2.32 17.36
C LYS A 180 -6.21 -1.62 16.44
N THR A 181 -5.09 -1.15 16.97
CA THR A 181 -4.07 -0.46 16.17
C THR A 181 -3.31 -1.43 15.28
N GLU A 182 -2.97 -2.62 15.79
CA GLU A 182 -2.40 -3.72 15.00
C GLU A 182 -3.38 -4.18 13.92
N LEU A 183 -4.66 -4.34 14.27
CA LEU A 183 -5.69 -4.67 13.28
C LEU A 183 -5.77 -3.61 12.18
N LEU A 184 -5.77 -2.33 12.54
CA LEU A 184 -5.77 -1.22 11.57
C LEU A 184 -4.54 -1.28 10.65
N ALA A 185 -3.35 -1.56 11.18
CA ALA A 185 -2.14 -1.70 10.37
C ALA A 185 -2.25 -2.83 9.34
N ILE A 186 -2.81 -3.98 9.75
CA ILE A 186 -3.06 -5.11 8.85
C ILE A 186 -4.08 -4.73 7.77
N GLN A 187 -5.17 -4.07 8.14
CA GLN A 187 -6.22 -3.64 7.21
C GLN A 187 -5.68 -2.65 6.17
N GLU A 188 -4.89 -1.66 6.59
CA GLU A 188 -4.24 -0.72 5.65
C GLU A 188 -3.25 -1.44 4.73
N GLY A 189 -2.48 -2.41 5.24
CA GLY A 189 -1.58 -3.22 4.41
C GLY A 189 -2.32 -4.06 3.36
N ILE A 190 -3.46 -4.66 3.71
CA ILE A 190 -4.30 -5.39 2.76
C ILE A 190 -4.85 -4.47 1.67
N LYS A 191 -5.32 -3.27 2.02
CA LYS A 191 -5.78 -2.26 1.03
C LYS A 191 -4.68 -1.89 0.02
N VAL A 192 -3.42 -1.82 0.47
CA VAL A 192 -2.28 -1.59 -0.43
C VAL A 192 -2.12 -2.77 -1.41
N LEU A 193 -2.20 -4.02 -0.95
CA LEU A 193 -2.12 -5.19 -1.83
C LEU A 193 -3.29 -5.28 -2.82
N GLU A 194 -4.51 -5.01 -2.37
CA GLU A 194 -5.68 -4.93 -3.25
C GLU A 194 -5.50 -3.88 -4.35
N THR A 195 -4.94 -2.73 -3.98
CA THR A 195 -4.66 -1.67 -4.94
C THR A 195 -3.63 -2.12 -5.97
N LEU A 196 -2.59 -2.86 -5.56
CA LEU A 196 -1.65 -3.46 -6.50
C LEU A 196 -2.34 -4.44 -7.47
N VAL A 197 -3.30 -5.24 -6.99
CA VAL A 197 -4.12 -6.11 -7.85
C VAL A 197 -4.92 -5.29 -8.86
N ALA A 198 -5.55 -4.21 -8.42
CA ALA A 198 -6.36 -3.33 -9.28
C ALA A 198 -5.50 -2.60 -10.34
N LEU A 199 -4.31 -2.15 -9.96
CA LEU A 199 -3.34 -1.54 -10.87
C LEU A 199 -2.68 -2.54 -11.82
N GLY A 200 -2.70 -3.84 -11.47
CA GLY A 200 -2.13 -4.92 -12.25
C GLY A 200 -2.89 -5.18 -13.56
N GLU A 201 -2.13 -5.43 -14.63
CA GLU A 201 -2.68 -5.93 -15.89
C GLU A 201 -3.30 -7.32 -15.71
N GLU A 202 -4.28 -7.66 -16.55
CA GLU A 202 -5.06 -8.90 -16.46
C GLU A 202 -4.19 -10.17 -16.41
N GLN A 203 -3.11 -10.22 -17.19
CA GLN A 203 -2.13 -11.32 -17.17
C GLN A 203 -1.41 -11.51 -15.82
N ASN A 204 -1.22 -10.42 -15.07
CA ASN A 204 -0.52 -10.44 -13.77
C ASN A 204 -1.50 -10.54 -12.59
N ARG A 205 -2.80 -10.27 -12.81
CA ARG A 205 -3.83 -10.32 -11.74
C ARG A 205 -3.91 -11.68 -11.08
N VAL A 206 -3.75 -12.78 -11.84
CA VAL A 206 -3.75 -14.14 -11.28
C VAL A 206 -2.64 -14.30 -10.25
N GLN A 207 -1.43 -13.78 -10.53
CA GLN A 207 -0.27 -13.91 -9.64
C GLN A 207 -0.41 -13.03 -8.40
N LEU A 208 -0.92 -11.80 -8.55
CA LEU A 208 -1.18 -10.92 -7.43
C LEU A 208 -2.32 -11.45 -6.54
N LEU A 209 -3.35 -12.05 -7.12
CA LEU A 209 -4.40 -12.73 -6.36
C LEU A 209 -3.93 -14.04 -5.71
N ALA A 210 -2.99 -14.75 -6.33
CA ALA A 210 -2.31 -15.90 -5.72
C ALA A 210 -1.49 -15.50 -4.49
N LEU A 211 -1.23 -14.21 -4.29
CA LEU A 211 -0.63 -13.68 -3.07
C LEU A 211 -1.69 -13.23 -2.06
N LEU A 212 -2.67 -12.46 -2.51
CA LEU A 212 -3.68 -11.84 -1.65
C LEU A 212 -4.67 -12.86 -1.08
N VAL A 213 -5.22 -13.75 -1.93
CA VAL A 213 -6.29 -14.69 -1.53
C VAL A 213 -5.80 -15.67 -0.45
N PRO A 214 -4.64 -16.34 -0.57
CA PRO A 214 -4.16 -17.21 0.51
C PRO A 214 -3.86 -16.45 1.79
N THR A 215 -3.40 -15.19 1.69
CA THR A 215 -3.14 -14.33 2.86
C THR A 215 -4.44 -13.99 3.60
N LEU A 216 -5.51 -13.64 2.89
CA LEU A 216 -6.81 -13.41 3.52
C LEU A 216 -7.41 -14.69 4.10
N ILE A 217 -7.26 -15.83 3.42
CA ILE A 217 -7.74 -17.12 3.91
C ILE A 217 -6.99 -17.55 5.19
N SER A 218 -5.70 -17.22 5.32
CA SER A 218 -4.93 -17.50 6.53
C SER A 218 -5.45 -16.73 7.75
N TYR A 219 -6.15 -15.61 7.53
CA TYR A 219 -6.81 -14.85 8.59
C TYR A 219 -8.14 -15.46 9.03
N LEU A 220 -8.68 -16.43 8.30
CA LEU A 220 -9.95 -17.06 8.67
C LEU A 220 -9.78 -18.05 9.82
N LEU A 221 -10.73 -18.02 10.74
CA LEU A 221 -10.87 -18.92 11.88
C LEU A 221 -11.82 -20.07 11.51
N ASN A 222 -11.55 -21.26 12.02
CA ASN A 222 -12.49 -22.39 11.97
C ASN A 222 -13.50 -22.31 13.13
N GLU A 223 -14.51 -23.18 13.15
CA GLU A 223 -15.59 -23.14 14.16
C GLU A 223 -15.07 -23.17 15.61
N ASN A 224 -14.10 -24.06 15.88
CA ASN A 224 -13.52 -24.22 17.20
C ASN A 224 -12.73 -22.97 17.63
N ALA A 225 -11.82 -22.49 16.78
CA ALA A 225 -11.01 -21.31 17.04
C ALA A 225 -11.85 -20.01 17.07
N PHE A 226 -12.93 -19.94 16.30
CA PHE A 226 -13.81 -18.78 16.29
C PHE A 226 -14.49 -18.59 17.65
N SER A 227 -14.94 -19.67 18.29
CA SER A 227 -15.60 -19.58 19.59
C SER A 227 -14.68 -18.99 20.68
N SER A 228 -13.43 -19.45 20.75
CA SER A 228 -12.45 -19.06 21.77
C SER A 228 -11.62 -17.82 21.41
N ALA A 229 -11.70 -17.31 20.18
CA ALA A 229 -10.93 -16.16 19.73
C ALA A 229 -11.32 -14.83 20.41
N SER A 230 -10.31 -13.96 20.56
CA SER A 230 -10.48 -12.58 21.00
C SER A 230 -11.37 -11.77 20.05
N LEU A 231 -11.95 -10.67 20.54
CA LEU A 231 -12.79 -9.79 19.73
C LEU A 231 -12.05 -9.25 18.51
N VAL A 232 -10.80 -8.80 18.67
CA VAL A 232 -9.97 -8.25 17.58
C VAL A 232 -9.67 -9.32 16.52
N SER A 233 -9.44 -10.57 16.94
CA SER A 233 -9.21 -11.69 16.00
C SER A 233 -10.48 -12.06 15.23
N LYS A 234 -11.66 -11.92 15.85
CA LYS A 234 -12.97 -12.06 15.18
C LYS A 234 -13.22 -10.91 14.19
N GLU A 235 -12.84 -9.68 14.54
CA GLU A 235 -12.91 -8.53 13.61
C GLU A 235 -12.00 -8.74 12.39
N LEU A 236 -10.78 -9.27 12.58
CA LEU A 236 -9.89 -9.64 11.48
C LEU A 236 -10.51 -10.73 10.59
N HIS A 237 -11.14 -11.73 11.19
CA HIS A 237 -11.83 -12.79 10.44
C HIS A 237 -12.97 -12.24 9.58
N GLU A 238 -13.85 -11.42 10.15
CA GLU A 238 -14.97 -10.82 9.41
C GLU A 238 -14.47 -9.90 8.29
N PHE A 239 -13.43 -9.09 8.57
CA PHE A 239 -12.78 -8.27 7.55
C PHE A 239 -12.28 -9.12 6.37
N ALA A 240 -11.51 -10.18 6.64
CA ALA A 240 -10.96 -11.05 5.60
C ALA A 240 -12.06 -11.78 4.81
N LEU A 241 -13.12 -12.22 5.49
CA LEU A 241 -14.25 -12.90 4.85
C LEU A 241 -15.03 -11.95 3.93
N GLN A 242 -15.31 -10.74 4.40
CA GLN A 242 -15.94 -9.69 3.59
C GLN A 242 -15.10 -9.39 2.35
N ASP A 243 -13.78 -9.30 2.52
CA ASP A 243 -12.88 -8.97 1.44
C ASP A 243 -12.78 -10.07 0.37
N LEU A 244 -12.65 -11.34 0.79
CA LEU A 244 -12.70 -12.49 -0.11
C LEU A 244 -14.02 -12.57 -0.89
N THR A 245 -15.14 -12.30 -0.21
CA THR A 245 -16.48 -12.31 -0.83
C THR A 245 -16.63 -11.20 -1.87
N ARG A 246 -15.98 -10.05 -1.65
CA ARG A 246 -15.97 -8.92 -2.59
C ARG A 246 -15.02 -9.16 -3.77
N ILE A 247 -13.83 -9.72 -3.53
CA ILE A 247 -12.81 -9.98 -4.55
C ILE A 247 -13.26 -11.06 -5.55
N GLY A 248 -13.97 -12.09 -5.08
CA GLY A 248 -14.42 -13.21 -5.92
C GLY A 248 -15.17 -12.77 -7.19
N PRO A 249 -16.25 -11.97 -7.08
CA PRO A 249 -16.97 -11.42 -8.22
C PRO A 249 -16.20 -10.36 -9.02
N LEU A 250 -15.27 -9.63 -8.40
CA LEU A 250 -14.46 -8.61 -9.09
C LEU A 250 -13.45 -9.23 -10.07
N TYR A 251 -12.91 -10.42 -9.75
CA TYR A 251 -11.90 -11.10 -10.55
C TYR A 251 -12.20 -12.60 -10.72
N PRO A 252 -13.32 -12.98 -11.35
CA PRO A 252 -13.86 -14.35 -11.28
C PRO A 252 -12.91 -15.39 -11.88
N LEU A 253 -12.31 -15.11 -13.05
CA LEU A 253 -11.41 -16.04 -13.71
C LEU A 253 -10.14 -16.28 -12.90
N ALA A 254 -9.52 -15.20 -12.42
CA ALA A 254 -8.29 -15.26 -11.65
C ALA A 254 -8.51 -15.89 -10.28
N PHE A 255 -9.60 -15.52 -9.59
CA PHE A 255 -9.99 -16.11 -8.31
C PHE A 255 -10.26 -17.61 -8.44
N LYS A 256 -11.01 -18.04 -9.48
CA LYS A 256 -11.25 -19.47 -9.75
C LYS A 256 -9.95 -20.23 -10.00
N THR A 257 -8.98 -19.61 -10.68
CA THR A 257 -7.67 -20.22 -10.95
C THR A 257 -6.90 -20.45 -9.65
N VAL A 258 -6.86 -19.44 -8.77
CA VAL A 258 -6.18 -19.54 -7.47
C VAL A 258 -6.86 -20.57 -6.57
N MET A 259 -8.18 -20.54 -6.46
CA MET A 259 -8.94 -21.51 -5.65
C MET A 259 -8.89 -22.93 -6.21
N GLY A 260 -8.77 -23.08 -7.53
CA GLY A 260 -8.61 -24.38 -8.19
C GLY A 260 -7.22 -24.99 -8.01
N ALA A 261 -6.19 -24.17 -7.82
CA ALA A 261 -4.82 -24.63 -7.58
C ALA A 261 -4.60 -25.20 -6.16
N ALA A 262 -5.50 -24.88 -5.22
CA ALA A 262 -5.33 -25.18 -3.80
C ALA A 262 -6.70 -25.53 -3.16
N PRO A 263 -7.17 -26.79 -3.28
CA PRO A 263 -8.48 -27.20 -2.78
C PRO A 263 -8.64 -27.03 -1.26
N GLU A 264 -7.54 -27.07 -0.49
CA GLU A 264 -7.54 -26.80 0.94
C GLU A 264 -7.96 -25.36 1.29
N LEU A 265 -7.63 -24.38 0.43
CA LEU A 265 -8.07 -22.99 0.61
C LEU A 265 -9.60 -22.88 0.49
N LYS A 266 -10.19 -23.61 -0.46
CA LYS A 266 -11.63 -23.69 -0.64
C LYS A 266 -12.32 -24.29 0.58
N ALA A 267 -11.81 -25.42 1.08
CA ALA A 267 -12.36 -26.06 2.28
C ALA A 267 -12.28 -25.15 3.53
N ARG A 268 -11.16 -24.43 3.69
CA ARG A 268 -10.98 -23.47 4.80
C ARG A 268 -11.95 -22.29 4.70
N LEU A 269 -12.17 -21.75 3.50
CA LEU A 269 -13.14 -20.69 3.26
C LEU A 269 -14.58 -21.14 3.55
N GLU A 270 -14.99 -22.32 3.08
CA GLU A 270 -16.33 -22.85 3.33
C GLU A 270 -16.61 -23.09 4.83
N THR A 271 -15.61 -23.60 5.55
CA THR A 271 -15.70 -23.82 7.00
C THR A 271 -15.79 -22.50 7.76
N ALA A 272 -15.02 -21.49 7.34
CA ALA A 272 -15.07 -20.15 7.90
C ALA A 272 -16.43 -19.46 7.68
N VAL A 273 -17.03 -19.60 6.49
CA VAL A 273 -18.38 -19.09 6.19
C VAL A 273 -19.42 -19.71 7.12
N ARG A 274 -19.37 -21.04 7.32
CA ARG A 274 -20.26 -21.75 8.25
C ARG A 274 -20.10 -21.26 9.69
N ALA A 275 -18.85 -21.10 10.15
CA ALA A 275 -18.56 -20.58 11.49
C ALA A 275 -19.15 -19.17 11.70
N SER A 276 -18.97 -18.26 10.73
CA SER A 276 -19.54 -16.91 10.78
C SER A 276 -21.07 -16.93 10.80
N GLN A 277 -21.71 -17.72 9.93
CA GLN A 277 -23.17 -17.84 9.86
C GLN A 277 -23.77 -18.41 11.16
N ALA A 278 -23.18 -19.46 11.72
CA ALA A 278 -23.63 -20.07 12.98
C ALA A 278 -23.53 -19.08 14.15
N SER A 279 -22.50 -18.22 14.18
CA SER A 279 -22.36 -17.18 15.19
C SER A 279 -23.42 -16.08 15.06
N LYS A 280 -23.69 -15.62 13.83
CA LYS A 280 -24.69 -14.59 13.53
C LYS A 280 -26.11 -15.07 13.84
N ALA A 281 -26.43 -16.32 13.54
CA ALA A 281 -27.71 -16.94 13.91
C ALA A 281 -27.89 -17.03 15.44
N LYS A 282 -26.85 -17.38 16.20
CA LYS A 282 -26.88 -17.39 17.67
C LYS A 282 -27.01 -15.99 18.28
N ALA A 283 -26.44 -14.97 17.64
CA ALA A 283 -26.60 -13.58 18.07
C ALA A 283 -28.01 -13.03 17.78
N ALA A 284 -28.58 -13.35 16.61
CA ALA A 284 -29.93 -12.96 16.22
C ALA A 284 -31.01 -13.62 17.09
N ALA A 285 -30.81 -14.87 17.53
CA ALA A 285 -31.72 -15.57 18.44
C ALA A 285 -31.75 -14.99 19.88
N ARG A 286 -30.82 -14.08 20.22
CA ARG A 286 -30.73 -13.42 21.54
C ARG A 286 -31.30 -11.99 21.55
N GLN A 287 -31.78 -11.47 20.43
CA GLN A 287 -32.43 -10.16 20.35
C GLN A 287 -33.95 -10.33 20.17
N PRO A 288 -34.82 -9.65 20.95
CA PRO A 288 -36.25 -9.60 20.64
C PRO A 288 -36.47 -8.89 19.29
N PRO A 289 -37.50 -9.27 18.52
CA PRO A 289 -37.66 -8.83 17.13
C PRO A 289 -37.90 -7.32 17.03
N GLN A 290 -36.92 -6.59 16.47
CA GLN A 290 -37.16 -5.24 15.96
C GLN A 290 -37.66 -5.34 14.51
N TYR A 291 -38.92 -4.94 14.33
CA TYR A 291 -39.56 -4.70 13.05
C TYR A 291 -38.89 -3.51 12.34
N ILE A 292 -38.28 -3.73 11.19
CA ILE A 292 -37.89 -2.66 10.26
C ILE A 292 -38.67 -2.85 8.96
N PRO A 293 -39.49 -1.88 8.53
CA PRO A 293 -40.20 -1.95 7.26
C PRO A 293 -39.25 -2.00 6.07
N ARG A 294 -39.55 -2.93 5.15
CA ARG A 294 -38.89 -3.12 3.87
C ARG A 294 -39.15 -1.91 2.96
N GLN A 295 -38.12 -1.16 2.59
CA GLN A 295 -38.18 -0.23 1.46
C GLN A 295 -37.25 -0.71 0.33
N GLN A 296 -37.87 -1.01 -0.81
CA GLN A 296 -37.21 -1.15 -2.11
C GLN A 296 -36.72 0.22 -2.57
N LEU A 297 -35.47 0.32 -3.04
CA LEU A 297 -35.14 1.38 -3.99
C LEU A 297 -34.02 0.99 -4.97
N ASN A 298 -34.47 0.86 -6.21
CA ASN A 298 -33.86 0.90 -7.52
C ASN A 298 -32.38 1.28 -7.67
N LEU A 299 -31.73 0.46 -8.51
CA LEU A 299 -30.55 0.79 -9.29
C LEU A 299 -30.77 2.06 -10.12
N LYS A 300 -29.91 3.06 -9.97
CA LYS A 300 -29.63 4.07 -11.00
C LYS A 300 -28.15 4.41 -11.00
N LEU A 301 -27.52 4.13 -12.14
CA LEU A 301 -26.18 4.53 -12.53
C LEU A 301 -26.12 6.04 -12.75
N ALA A 302 -25.02 6.67 -12.33
CA ALA A 302 -24.47 7.86 -12.96
C ALA A 302 -22.94 7.84 -12.78
N PHE A 303 -22.26 7.65 -13.91
CA PHE A 303 -20.82 7.76 -14.08
C PHE A 303 -20.34 9.20 -13.85
N SER A 304 -19.12 9.33 -13.33
CA SER A 304 -18.24 10.44 -13.72
C SER A 304 -16.96 9.84 -14.28
N ASP A 305 -16.97 9.64 -15.59
CA ASP A 305 -15.79 9.37 -16.41
C ASP A 305 -15.03 10.67 -16.61
N SER A 306 -13.91 10.84 -15.92
CA SER A 306 -12.77 11.53 -16.51
C SER A 306 -11.49 11.10 -15.78
N CYS A 307 -10.51 10.65 -16.56
CA CYS A 307 -9.10 10.44 -16.19
C CYS A 307 -8.57 9.01 -15.95
N TRP A 308 -9.03 7.97 -16.68
CA TRP A 308 -8.28 6.67 -16.69
C TRP A 308 -7.98 6.04 -18.06
N ASN A 309 -8.29 6.68 -19.19
CA ASN A 309 -7.97 6.12 -20.51
C ASN A 309 -6.88 6.96 -21.21
N ASN A 310 -5.60 6.75 -20.86
CA ASN A 310 -4.50 7.03 -21.81
C ASN A 310 -3.08 6.51 -21.47
N HIS A 311 -2.90 5.39 -20.77
CA HIS A 311 -1.53 4.88 -20.50
C HIS A 311 -1.35 3.36 -20.71
N LYS A 312 -1.91 2.82 -21.79
CA LYS A 312 -1.84 1.38 -22.12
C LYS A 312 -0.64 0.93 -22.97
N THR A 313 0.34 1.80 -23.23
CA THR A 313 1.37 1.51 -24.26
C THR A 313 2.83 1.54 -23.82
N LEU A 314 3.12 1.58 -22.50
CA LEU A 314 4.50 1.54 -21.99
C LEU A 314 4.77 0.46 -20.93
N ILE A 315 3.73 -0.26 -20.47
CA ILE A 315 3.86 -1.32 -19.45
C ILE A 315 4.45 -2.62 -20.02
N LYS A 316 4.39 -2.83 -21.34
CA LYS A 316 4.80 -4.08 -21.99
C LYS A 316 6.31 -4.31 -22.11
N LYS A 317 7.19 -3.34 -21.83
CA LYS A 317 8.62 -3.47 -22.22
C LYS A 317 9.64 -3.56 -21.08
N TYR A 318 9.33 -3.19 -19.84
CA TYR A 318 10.36 -3.14 -18.77
C TYR A 318 9.95 -3.59 -17.36
N ILE A 319 8.70 -3.99 -17.10
CA ILE A 319 8.20 -4.13 -15.71
C ILE A 319 8.06 -5.58 -15.23
N ILE A 320 8.06 -6.57 -16.12
CA ILE A 320 7.55 -7.90 -15.78
C ILE A 320 8.61 -8.96 -15.42
N PRO A 321 9.90 -8.91 -15.84
CA PRO A 321 10.85 -9.94 -15.42
C PRO A 321 11.22 -9.88 -13.93
N SER A 322 11.35 -8.69 -13.33
CA SER A 322 11.98 -8.57 -11.99
C SER A 322 11.02 -8.80 -10.81
N VAL A 323 9.73 -8.41 -10.92
CA VAL A 323 8.71 -8.77 -9.91
C VAL A 323 8.44 -10.26 -9.93
N LEU A 324 8.39 -10.86 -11.13
CA LEU A 324 8.21 -12.31 -11.29
C LEU A 324 9.42 -13.09 -10.78
N LEU A 325 10.65 -12.65 -11.06
CA LEU A 325 11.85 -13.33 -10.57
C LEU A 325 11.95 -13.30 -9.03
N TYR A 326 11.55 -12.20 -8.39
CA TYR A 326 11.57 -12.11 -6.93
C TYR A 326 10.40 -12.86 -6.27
N ILE A 327 9.20 -12.84 -6.87
CA ILE A 327 8.07 -13.66 -6.43
C ILE A 327 8.39 -15.16 -6.64
N SER A 328 9.02 -15.54 -7.75
CA SER A 328 9.53 -16.89 -7.99
C SER A 328 10.62 -17.27 -6.99
N PHE A 329 11.51 -16.34 -6.58
CA PHE A 329 12.54 -16.59 -5.58
C PHE A 329 11.97 -16.72 -4.16
N SER A 330 11.00 -15.89 -3.77
CA SER A 330 10.26 -16.04 -2.51
C SER A 330 9.39 -17.29 -2.49
N ILE A 331 8.83 -17.70 -3.64
CA ILE A 331 8.17 -19.01 -3.79
C ILE A 331 9.23 -20.13 -3.68
N SER A 332 10.43 -19.97 -4.24
CA SER A 332 11.52 -20.98 -4.17
C SER A 332 12.14 -21.12 -2.78
N HIS A 333 12.21 -20.05 -1.99
CA HIS A 333 12.62 -20.11 -0.59
C HIS A 333 11.51 -20.74 0.29
N TYR A 334 10.24 -20.55 -0.09
CA TYR A 334 9.09 -21.25 0.51
C TYR A 334 9.03 -22.73 0.11
N LEU A 335 9.48 -23.08 -1.10
CA LEU A 335 9.62 -24.46 -1.61
C LEU A 335 10.67 -25.28 -0.81
N SER A 336 11.56 -24.64 -0.06
CA SER A 336 12.61 -25.32 0.72
C SER A 336 12.20 -25.67 2.16
N THR A 337 11.08 -25.16 2.69
CA THR A 337 10.73 -25.30 4.13
C THR A 337 9.40 -26.00 4.43
N GLY A 338 8.80 -26.69 3.44
CA GLY A 338 7.88 -27.81 3.70
C GLY A 338 6.39 -27.55 3.45
N SER A 339 5.86 -28.22 2.43
CA SER A 339 4.56 -28.94 2.39
C SER A 339 4.24 -29.31 0.93
N ALA A 340 3.44 -30.37 0.74
CA ALA A 340 3.18 -31.06 -0.54
C ALA A 340 2.59 -30.21 -1.69
N LEU A 341 2.31 -28.92 -1.48
CA LEU A 341 1.92 -27.96 -2.51
C LEU A 341 3.04 -27.64 -3.53
N ALA A 342 4.30 -27.91 -3.16
CA ALA A 342 5.50 -27.60 -3.91
C ALA A 342 5.61 -28.29 -5.29
N ILE A 343 5.04 -29.48 -5.43
CA ILE A 343 5.14 -30.28 -6.67
C ILE A 343 4.14 -29.81 -7.74
N TYR A 344 3.04 -29.16 -7.35
CA TYR A 344 1.96 -28.78 -8.25
C TYR A 344 2.20 -27.46 -9.00
N VAL A 345 2.79 -26.45 -8.36
CA VAL A 345 3.06 -25.15 -9.01
C VAL A 345 4.18 -25.27 -10.06
N SER A 346 5.19 -26.10 -9.80
CA SER A 346 6.27 -26.39 -10.76
C SER A 346 5.77 -27.13 -12.01
N ARG A 347 4.80 -28.05 -11.86
CA ARG A 347 4.17 -28.73 -13.01
C ARG A 347 3.23 -27.81 -13.80
N GLY A 348 2.56 -26.87 -13.16
CA GLY A 348 1.70 -25.89 -13.82
C GLY A 348 2.46 -24.86 -14.67
N LEU A 349 3.60 -24.36 -14.19
CA LEU A 349 4.42 -23.38 -14.91
C LEU A 349 5.20 -24.00 -16.08
N LEU A 350 5.69 -25.23 -15.94
CA LEU A 350 6.35 -25.95 -17.05
C LEU A 350 5.38 -26.28 -18.20
N HIS A 351 4.10 -26.54 -17.89
CA HIS A 351 3.10 -26.87 -18.92
C HIS A 351 2.60 -25.65 -19.72
N TYR A 352 2.72 -24.44 -19.17
CA TYR A 352 2.40 -23.18 -19.86
C TYR A 352 3.61 -22.57 -20.61
N GLY A 353 4.85 -22.81 -20.16
CA GLY A 353 6.06 -22.38 -20.88
C GLY A 353 6.29 -23.11 -22.22
N LEU A 354 5.93 -24.40 -22.30
CA LEU A 354 6.15 -25.21 -23.51
C LEU A 354 5.07 -25.04 -24.60
N LYS A 355 3.86 -24.60 -24.27
CA LYS A 355 2.80 -24.37 -25.28
C LYS A 355 2.92 -23.03 -26.03
N SER A 356 3.67 -22.06 -25.48
CA SER A 356 3.94 -20.79 -26.17
C SER A 356 5.03 -20.90 -27.26
N ALA A 357 5.92 -21.89 -27.16
CA ALA A 357 7.02 -22.07 -28.11
C ALA A 357 6.62 -22.81 -29.41
N HIS A 358 5.47 -23.49 -29.44
CA HIS A 358 5.09 -24.35 -30.57
C HIS A 358 4.05 -23.75 -31.53
N CYS A 359 3.60 -22.51 -31.31
CA CYS A 359 2.65 -21.80 -32.18
C CYS A 359 3.29 -20.55 -32.80
N LYS A 360 4.51 -20.70 -33.35
CA LYS A 360 5.17 -19.65 -34.15
C LYS A 360 6.04 -20.20 -35.29
N LYS A 361 5.69 -21.38 -35.80
CA LYS A 361 6.14 -21.89 -37.11
C LYS A 361 5.03 -22.76 -37.69
N MET A 362 4.14 -22.14 -38.46
CA MET A 362 3.61 -22.59 -39.74
C MET A 362 2.90 -21.41 -40.40
#